data_AF-A0A6N2UW35-F1
#
_entry.id   AF-A0A6N2UW35-F1
#
_cell.length_a   1.000
_cell.length_b   1.000
_cell.length_c   1.000
_cell.angle_alpha   90.00
_cell.angle_beta   90.00
_cell.angle_gamma   90.00
#
_symmetry.space_group_name_H-M   'P 1'
#
loop_
_entity.id
_entity.type
_entity.pdbx_description
1 polymer ?
#
loop_
_entity_poly.entity_id
_entity_poly.type
_entity_poly.pdbx_seq_one_letter_code
_entity_poly.pdbx_strand_id
1 'polypeptide(L)'
;MAYDKNIPDVLQLLRLDLGNVDYTVPRDTTIARYTIVGDYFPRYCIADVADDADTMDIQGAIEETMHTILDYGGTPEDLRTAMGLVPEAEIDSDIIESGEYVPVDLGYCLDGQLTGFEVLPLDECDIKDVLNGHQIENVMTALNNLPVNLRLPAAKVLSQGGYTEWQAYQICKAFEVGVDADVIAERIANPVLNHAQMRELRRIAVHTDFADHDASPYKKDVFKTLSNGEYTAEHLHQARELMKTTAIHDIAFPRDWLKLDSRQMEVVRHSLKSDVPMDALEEYADGTYTADHMNVITMALTEGMEKPGIERLMNHDLSMEQVWGFYSAISGGRFTSEQLDVLCDPTKPAEVMNAMRTGMTYGLDTQTVTRFADGTFKPGQMETIYHAAADKKWVTDEILDVIADPRYSANQIGALHISAAQGATLDEIKREKEVMGMSMNLKDDAAKSGSVHEAAKESREASAQLGSESHGDKAVEREELE
;
A
#
# COMPACT_ATOMS: atom_id res chain seq x y z
N MET A 1 6.52 -4.21 51.84
CA MET A 1 7.79 -4.86 51.45
C MET A 1 8.02 -4.61 49.96
N ALA A 2 9.12 -5.07 49.37
CA ALA A 2 9.35 -4.91 47.93
C ALA A 2 8.71 -6.11 47.19
N TYR A 3 8.07 -5.85 46.04
CA TYR A 3 7.48 -6.85 45.14
C TYR A 3 8.35 -8.12 44.99
N ASP A 4 7.76 -9.31 45.15
CA ASP A 4 8.45 -10.57 44.85
C ASP A 4 8.51 -10.77 43.32
N LYS A 5 9.69 -10.48 42.76
CA LYS A 5 9.96 -10.61 41.31
C LYS A 5 9.83 -12.03 40.76
N ASN A 6 9.70 -13.04 41.63
CA ASN A 6 9.53 -14.42 41.22
C ASN A 6 8.06 -14.81 41.02
N ILE A 7 7.11 -13.94 41.37
CA ILE A 7 5.69 -14.20 41.13
C ILE A 7 5.43 -14.34 39.62
N PRO A 8 4.81 -15.44 39.16
CA PRO A 8 4.48 -15.65 37.76
C PRO A 8 3.50 -14.61 37.21
N ASP A 9 3.81 -14.04 36.05
CA ASP A 9 2.97 -13.06 35.36
C ASP A 9 1.54 -13.58 35.13
N VAL A 10 1.39 -14.87 34.85
CA VAL A 10 0.08 -15.53 34.65
C VAL A 10 -0.87 -15.28 35.82
N LEU A 11 -0.39 -15.45 37.05
CA LEU A 11 -1.22 -15.28 38.25
C LEU A 11 -1.54 -13.81 38.48
N GLN A 12 -0.60 -12.91 38.19
CA GLN A 12 -0.86 -11.47 38.27
C GLN A 12 -1.93 -11.03 37.27
N LEU A 13 -1.86 -11.51 36.03
CA LEU A 13 -2.82 -11.19 34.98
C LEU A 13 -4.23 -11.72 35.32
N LEU A 14 -4.34 -12.94 35.87
CA LEU A 14 -5.63 -13.50 36.31
C LEU A 14 -6.26 -12.68 37.43
N ARG A 15 -5.45 -12.21 38.39
CA ARG A 15 -5.93 -11.37 39.51
C ARG A 15 -6.51 -10.03 39.08
N LEU A 16 -6.21 -9.53 37.87
CA LEU A 16 -6.88 -8.34 37.34
C LEU A 16 -8.35 -8.58 37.00
N ASP A 17 -8.72 -9.80 36.61
CA ASP A 17 -10.11 -10.15 36.27
C ASP A 17 -10.88 -10.69 37.48
N LEU A 18 -10.19 -11.44 38.34
CA LEU A 18 -10.75 -12.01 39.57
C LEU A 18 -10.88 -10.96 40.68
N GLY A 19 -10.05 -9.92 40.65
CA GLY A 19 -10.15 -8.78 41.53
C GLY A 19 -11.32 -7.88 41.10
N ASN A 20 -12.09 -7.38 42.07
CA ASN A 20 -13.19 -6.47 41.80
C ASN A 20 -12.71 -5.29 40.92
N VAL A 21 -13.37 -5.08 39.78
CA VAL A 21 -12.99 -4.12 38.72
C VAL A 21 -13.02 -2.65 39.20
N ASP A 22 -13.59 -2.42 40.39
CA ASP A 22 -13.53 -1.15 41.09
C ASP A 22 -12.26 -1.10 41.96
N TYR A 23 -11.21 -0.44 41.46
CA TYR A 23 -9.93 -0.20 42.15
C TYR A 23 -10.05 0.57 43.48
N THR A 24 -11.28 0.95 43.90
CA THR A 24 -11.58 1.53 45.20
C THR A 24 -12.01 0.50 46.26
N VAL A 25 -12.25 -0.76 45.86
CA VAL A 25 -12.56 -1.88 46.75
C VAL A 25 -11.29 -2.74 46.93
N PRO A 26 -10.95 -3.17 48.17
CA PRO A 26 -9.83 -4.08 48.40
C PRO A 26 -9.96 -5.35 47.55
N ARG A 27 -8.85 -5.85 47.00
CA ARG A 27 -8.85 -7.13 46.28
C ARG A 27 -9.20 -8.24 47.26
N ASP A 28 -10.18 -9.08 46.91
CA ASP A 28 -10.53 -10.27 47.68
C ASP A 28 -9.53 -11.42 47.45
N THR A 29 -8.63 -11.29 46.45
CA THR A 29 -7.65 -12.31 46.08
C THR A 29 -6.19 -11.85 46.21
N THR A 30 -5.34 -12.74 46.74
CA THR A 30 -3.88 -12.62 46.81
C THR A 30 -3.20 -13.84 46.18
N ILE A 31 -1.88 -13.91 46.30
CA ILE A 31 -1.06 -15.03 45.83
C ILE A 31 -0.46 -15.72 47.05
N ALA A 32 -0.53 -17.04 47.08
CA ALA A 32 0.20 -17.85 48.02
C ALA A 32 1.41 -18.49 47.33
N ARG A 33 2.47 -18.69 48.12
CA ARG A 33 3.71 -19.36 47.72
C ARG A 33 3.82 -20.68 48.46
N TYR A 34 4.20 -21.74 47.76
CA TYR A 34 4.46 -23.04 48.36
C TYR A 34 5.73 -23.70 47.81
N THR A 35 6.24 -24.66 48.57
CA THR A 35 7.46 -25.42 48.23
C THR A 35 7.17 -26.91 48.19
N ILE A 36 7.74 -27.57 47.19
CA ILE A 36 7.58 -29.00 46.93
C ILE A 36 8.92 -29.70 47.24
N VAL A 37 8.88 -30.88 47.83
CA VAL A 37 10.10 -31.71 48.02
C VAL A 37 10.76 -31.94 46.67
N GLY A 38 12.05 -31.65 46.57
CA GLY A 38 12.82 -31.88 45.33
C GLY A 38 12.73 -30.74 44.32
N ASP A 39 11.80 -29.80 44.49
CA ASP A 39 11.73 -28.59 43.67
C ASP A 39 12.53 -27.45 44.32
N TYR A 40 13.42 -26.86 43.54
CA TYR A 40 14.29 -25.77 43.98
C TYR A 40 13.69 -24.38 43.73
N PHE A 41 12.54 -24.31 43.05
CA PHE A 41 11.85 -23.06 42.76
C PHE A 41 10.55 -22.94 43.57
N PRO A 42 10.23 -21.73 44.07
CA PRO A 42 8.93 -21.51 44.69
C PRO A 42 7.81 -21.65 43.64
N ARG A 43 6.70 -22.25 44.06
CA ARG A 43 5.48 -22.38 43.25
C ARG A 43 4.37 -21.55 43.87
N TYR A 44 3.37 -21.23 43.07
CA TYR A 44 2.39 -20.22 43.43
C TYR A 44 0.97 -20.68 43.11
N CYS A 45 0.01 -20.23 43.91
CA CYS A 45 -1.42 -20.37 43.63
C CYS A 45 -2.17 -19.09 44.05
N ILE A 46 -3.43 -18.97 43.64
CA ILE A 46 -4.32 -17.89 44.08
C ILE A 46 -4.91 -18.30 45.44
N ALA A 47 -5.07 -17.33 46.34
CA ALA A 47 -5.69 -17.51 47.65
C ALA A 47 -6.60 -16.32 47.98
N ASP A 48 -7.58 -16.50 48.87
CA ASP A 48 -8.36 -15.38 49.41
C ASP A 48 -7.51 -14.59 50.42
N VAL A 49 -7.68 -13.26 50.44
CA VAL A 49 -6.99 -12.39 51.42
C VAL A 49 -7.43 -12.69 52.86
N ALA A 50 -8.64 -13.22 53.04
CA ALA A 50 -9.18 -13.59 54.34
C ALA A 50 -8.69 -14.97 54.83
N ASP A 51 -8.07 -15.77 53.97
CA ASP A 51 -7.64 -17.12 54.32
C ASP A 51 -6.39 -17.12 55.20
N ASP A 52 -6.42 -17.92 56.25
CA ASP A 52 -5.27 -18.22 57.09
C ASP A 52 -4.64 -19.54 56.62
N ALA A 53 -3.33 -19.52 56.33
CA ALA A 53 -2.54 -20.67 55.88
C ALA A 53 -2.67 -21.90 56.80
N ASP A 54 -2.92 -21.70 58.10
CA ASP A 54 -3.05 -22.79 59.06
C ASP A 54 -4.43 -23.50 58.98
N THR A 55 -5.41 -22.90 58.31
CA THR A 55 -6.80 -23.39 58.29
C THR A 55 -7.40 -23.56 56.90
N MET A 56 -6.76 -23.03 55.86
CA MET A 56 -7.27 -23.12 54.50
C MET A 56 -7.12 -24.52 53.89
N ASP A 57 -7.98 -24.82 52.93
CA ASP A 57 -7.82 -25.98 52.06
C ASP A 57 -6.77 -25.68 50.98
N ILE A 58 -5.50 -25.93 51.32
CA ILE A 58 -4.36 -25.69 50.42
C ILE A 58 -4.51 -26.47 49.10
N GLN A 59 -4.96 -27.72 49.18
CA GLN A 59 -5.11 -28.55 47.99
C GLN A 59 -6.26 -28.04 47.12
N GLY A 60 -7.38 -27.65 47.74
CA GLY A 60 -8.49 -26.99 47.05
C GLY A 60 -8.08 -25.68 46.37
N ALA A 61 -7.26 -24.84 47.01
CA ALA A 61 -6.76 -23.60 46.41
C ALA A 61 -5.84 -23.85 45.21
N ILE A 62 -4.99 -24.88 45.28
CA ILE A 62 -4.14 -25.31 44.15
C ILE A 62 -5.02 -25.85 43.02
N GLU A 63 -6.00 -26.70 43.30
CA GLU A 63 -6.93 -27.24 42.32
C GLU A 63 -7.74 -26.14 41.62
N GLU A 64 -8.33 -25.22 42.37
CA GLU A 64 -9.12 -24.11 41.83
C GLU A 64 -8.27 -23.17 40.98
N THR A 65 -7.02 -22.91 41.39
CA THR A 65 -6.08 -22.12 40.58
C THR A 65 -5.75 -22.82 39.26
N MET A 66 -5.54 -24.15 39.28
CA MET A 66 -5.28 -24.93 38.07
C MET A 66 -6.45 -24.83 37.09
N HIS A 67 -7.67 -25.07 37.57
CA HIS A 67 -8.88 -24.91 36.75
C HIS A 67 -9.02 -23.49 36.21
N THR A 68 -8.78 -22.48 37.04
CA THR A 68 -8.82 -21.07 36.63
C THR A 68 -7.84 -20.78 35.49
N ILE A 69 -6.59 -21.24 35.59
CA ILE A 69 -5.59 -21.05 34.52
C ILE A 69 -6.10 -21.71 33.23
N LEU A 70 -6.59 -22.94 33.29
CA LEU A 70 -7.07 -23.67 32.11
C LEU A 70 -8.33 -23.06 31.50
N ASP A 71 -9.32 -22.70 32.33
CA ASP A 71 -10.57 -22.06 31.90
C ASP A 71 -10.32 -20.72 31.21
N TYR A 72 -9.27 -20.01 31.62
CA TYR A 72 -8.85 -18.75 31.02
C TYR A 72 -7.99 -18.90 29.75
N GLY A 73 -7.72 -20.13 29.30
CA GLY A 73 -6.94 -20.43 28.10
C GLY A 73 -5.44 -20.59 28.36
N GLY A 74 -5.04 -20.87 29.59
CA GLY A 74 -3.67 -21.22 29.94
C GLY A 74 -3.25 -22.58 29.39
N THR A 75 -1.94 -22.77 29.31
CA THR A 75 -1.30 -23.95 28.73
C THR A 75 -0.74 -24.88 29.83
N PRO A 76 -0.45 -26.15 29.53
CA PRO A 76 0.26 -27.02 30.46
C PRO A 76 1.60 -26.45 30.94
N GLU A 77 2.28 -25.67 30.09
CA GLU A 77 3.53 -25.00 30.46
C GLU A 77 3.31 -23.87 31.48
N ASP A 78 2.15 -23.21 31.46
CA ASP A 78 1.77 -22.24 32.49
C ASP A 78 1.58 -22.92 33.85
N LEU A 79 0.90 -24.06 33.88
CA LEU A 79 0.73 -24.87 35.08
C LEU A 79 2.09 -25.34 35.62
N ARG A 80 2.95 -25.87 34.75
CA ARG A 80 4.29 -26.33 35.12
C ARG A 80 5.15 -25.19 35.67
N THR A 81 5.18 -24.06 34.99
CA THR A 81 6.05 -22.94 35.38
C THR A 81 5.54 -22.23 36.63
N ALA A 82 4.24 -21.90 36.69
CA ALA A 82 3.68 -21.14 37.80
C ALA A 82 3.42 -21.99 39.05
N MET A 83 2.98 -23.24 38.87
CA MET A 83 2.47 -24.09 39.94
C MET A 83 3.32 -25.36 40.16
N GLY A 84 4.22 -25.70 39.24
CA GLY A 84 4.99 -26.95 39.36
C GLY A 84 4.15 -28.20 39.08
N LEU A 85 2.98 -28.03 38.46
CA LEU A 85 2.10 -29.14 38.10
C LEU A 85 2.62 -29.84 36.84
N VAL A 86 2.67 -31.16 36.89
CA VAL A 86 3.02 -32.03 35.77
C VAL A 86 1.95 -33.11 35.58
N PRO A 87 1.75 -33.63 34.37
CA PRO A 87 0.93 -34.81 34.16
C PRO A 87 1.45 -36.01 34.96
N GLU A 88 0.56 -36.82 35.54
CA GLU A 88 0.94 -38.03 36.32
C GLU A 88 1.76 -39.02 35.50
N ALA A 89 1.55 -39.07 34.18
CA ALA A 89 2.34 -39.88 33.26
C ALA A 89 3.81 -39.46 33.15
N GLU A 90 4.18 -38.25 33.61
CA GLU A 90 5.56 -37.76 33.66
C GLU A 90 6.26 -38.07 35.00
N ILE A 91 5.52 -38.50 36.03
CA ILE A 91 6.09 -38.85 37.34
C ILE A 91 6.74 -40.24 37.28
N ASP A 92 7.89 -40.38 37.95
CA ASP A 92 8.58 -41.67 38.10
C ASP A 92 7.68 -42.69 38.80
N SER A 93 7.61 -43.92 38.26
CA SER A 93 6.81 -45.00 38.85
C SER A 93 7.20 -45.29 40.29
N ASP A 94 8.47 -45.14 40.66
CA ASP A 94 8.93 -45.37 42.03
C ASP A 94 8.36 -44.32 43.00
N ILE A 95 8.14 -43.08 42.55
CA ILE A 95 7.52 -41.99 43.32
C ILE A 95 6.01 -42.22 43.46
N ILE A 96 5.36 -42.72 42.40
CA ILE A 96 3.95 -43.09 42.43
C ILE A 96 3.74 -44.25 43.43
N GLU A 97 4.59 -45.28 43.40
CA GLU A 97 4.53 -46.42 44.31
C GLU A 97 4.83 -46.03 45.77
N SER A 98 5.74 -45.07 46.00
CA SER A 98 6.06 -44.58 47.33
C SER A 98 5.00 -43.62 47.91
N GLY A 99 4.12 -43.06 47.07
CA GLY A 99 3.13 -42.07 47.45
C GLY A 99 3.75 -40.70 47.77
N GLU A 100 4.94 -40.43 47.24
CA GLU A 100 5.68 -39.18 47.46
C GLU A 100 5.28 -38.08 46.45
N TYR A 101 4.05 -38.09 45.98
CA TYR A 101 3.47 -37.09 45.08
C TYR A 101 2.10 -36.62 45.59
N VAL A 102 1.63 -35.47 45.11
CA VAL A 102 0.30 -34.94 45.48
C VAL A 102 -0.58 -34.88 44.23
N PRO A 103 -1.61 -35.75 44.12
CA PRO A 103 -2.58 -35.65 43.04
C PRO A 103 -3.44 -34.40 43.21
N VAL A 104 -3.70 -33.68 42.11
CA VAL A 104 -4.56 -32.49 42.11
C VAL A 104 -5.86 -32.83 41.39
N ASP A 105 -5.97 -32.55 40.09
CA ASP A 105 -7.12 -32.93 39.27
C ASP A 105 -6.72 -33.00 37.77
N LEU A 106 -7.59 -33.53 36.91
CA LEU A 106 -7.38 -33.68 35.46
C LEU A 106 -6.12 -34.45 35.06
N GLY A 107 -5.62 -35.30 35.97
CA GLY A 107 -4.37 -36.07 35.79
C GLY A 107 -3.11 -35.23 36.00
N TYR A 108 -3.22 -34.02 36.55
CA TYR A 108 -2.07 -33.23 37.02
C TYR A 108 -1.78 -33.48 38.50
N CYS A 109 -0.51 -33.38 38.84
CA CYS A 109 0.02 -33.65 40.17
C CYS A 109 1.28 -32.82 40.44
N LEU A 110 1.60 -32.68 41.73
CA LEU A 110 2.89 -32.16 42.19
C LEU A 110 3.87 -33.34 42.33
N ASP A 111 5.02 -33.22 41.69
CA ASP A 111 6.13 -34.18 41.78
C ASP A 111 6.91 -33.96 43.10
N GLY A 112 6.30 -34.39 44.21
CA GLY A 112 6.82 -34.22 45.56
C GLY A 112 5.74 -33.79 46.56
N GLN A 113 6.05 -33.91 47.84
CA GLN A 113 5.15 -33.45 48.91
C GLN A 113 5.25 -31.94 49.17
N LEU A 114 4.14 -31.33 49.59
CA LEU A 114 4.13 -29.94 50.06
C LEU A 114 4.87 -29.82 51.40
N THR A 115 5.82 -28.89 51.48
CA THR A 115 6.68 -28.70 52.67
C THR A 115 6.55 -27.33 53.33
N GLY A 116 6.00 -26.36 52.61
CA GLY A 116 5.80 -25.00 53.09
C GLY A 116 4.70 -24.32 52.28
N PHE A 117 3.95 -23.44 52.94
CA PHE A 117 2.87 -22.66 52.36
C PHE A 117 2.79 -21.31 53.07
N GLU A 118 2.69 -20.23 52.30
CA GLU A 118 2.68 -18.86 52.81
C GLU A 118 1.76 -17.99 51.95
N VAL A 119 0.78 -17.33 52.56
CA VAL A 119 -0.05 -16.32 51.89
C VAL A 119 0.71 -15.01 51.86
N LEU A 120 0.95 -14.49 50.66
CA LEU A 120 1.73 -13.25 50.50
C LEU A 120 0.86 -12.02 50.79
N PRO A 121 1.43 -10.99 51.46
CA PRO A 121 0.79 -9.69 51.62
C PRO A 121 0.43 -9.04 50.27
N LEU A 122 -0.67 -8.27 50.24
CA LEU A 122 -1.14 -7.61 49.00
C LEU A 122 -0.10 -6.64 48.40
N ASP A 123 0.71 -5.97 49.23
CA ASP A 123 1.77 -5.05 48.79
C ASP A 123 2.97 -5.77 48.17
N GLU A 124 3.14 -7.08 48.42
CA GLU A 124 4.16 -7.90 47.75
C GLU A 124 3.71 -8.43 46.38
N CYS A 125 2.41 -8.29 46.09
CA CYS A 125 1.76 -8.83 44.90
C CYS A 125 1.07 -7.73 44.07
N ASP A 126 1.50 -6.47 44.16
CA ASP A 126 0.87 -5.40 43.37
C ASP A 126 1.34 -5.43 41.91
N ILE A 127 0.43 -5.72 40.99
CA ILE A 127 0.69 -5.71 39.55
C ILE A 127 1.18 -4.36 39.02
N LYS A 128 0.90 -3.25 39.71
CA LYS A 128 1.41 -1.92 39.33
C LYS A 128 2.93 -1.81 39.45
N ASP A 129 3.56 -2.73 40.17
CA ASP A 129 5.02 -2.84 40.24
C ASP A 129 5.61 -3.55 39.02
N VAL A 130 4.77 -4.23 38.21
CA VAL A 130 5.16 -5.00 37.01
C VAL A 130 4.69 -4.32 35.73
N LEU A 131 3.44 -3.85 35.70
CA LEU A 131 2.80 -3.25 34.55
C LEU A 131 2.51 -1.78 34.80
N ASN A 132 2.75 -0.95 33.79
CA ASN A 132 2.33 0.44 33.84
C ASN A 132 0.81 0.56 33.60
N GLY A 133 0.22 1.71 33.95
CA GLY A 133 -1.23 1.94 33.83
C GLY A 133 -1.78 1.69 32.42
N HIS A 134 -1.01 2.04 31.38
CA HIS A 134 -1.40 1.83 29.98
C HIS A 134 -1.41 0.34 29.60
N GLN A 135 -0.43 -0.43 30.06
CA GLN A 135 -0.41 -1.89 29.91
C GLN A 135 -1.59 -2.54 30.64
N ILE A 136 -1.92 -2.06 31.84
CA ILE A 136 -3.08 -2.54 32.60
C ILE A 136 -4.37 -2.26 31.80
N GLU A 137 -4.55 -1.05 31.27
CA GLU A 137 -5.72 -0.72 30.43
C GLU A 137 -5.85 -1.62 29.19
N ASN A 138 -4.72 -1.91 28.52
CA ASN A 138 -4.69 -2.85 27.41
C ASN A 138 -5.08 -4.26 27.84
N VAL A 139 -4.53 -4.78 28.94
CA VAL A 139 -4.90 -6.10 29.48
C VAL A 139 -6.39 -6.14 29.83
N MET A 140 -6.90 -5.11 30.53
CA MET A 140 -8.33 -4.99 30.83
C MET A 140 -9.20 -4.95 29.58
N THR A 141 -8.68 -4.43 28.45
CA THR A 141 -9.40 -4.50 27.18
C THR A 141 -9.62 -5.95 26.73
N ALA A 142 -8.63 -6.83 26.85
CA ALA A 142 -8.82 -8.25 26.57
C ALA A 142 -9.80 -8.90 27.55
N LEU A 143 -9.62 -8.68 28.86
CA LEU A 143 -10.45 -9.27 29.90
C LEU A 143 -11.94 -8.90 29.73
N ASN A 144 -12.24 -7.65 29.38
CA ASN A 144 -13.61 -7.18 29.22
C ASN A 144 -14.28 -7.59 27.89
N ASN A 145 -13.51 -7.86 26.84
CA ASN A 145 -14.06 -8.06 25.49
C ASN A 145 -13.94 -9.48 24.95
N LEU A 146 -13.10 -10.33 25.53
CA LEU A 146 -12.90 -11.69 25.07
C LEU A 146 -13.66 -12.73 25.91
N PRO A 147 -14.09 -13.84 25.28
CA PRO A 147 -14.49 -15.06 25.99
C PRO A 147 -13.41 -15.50 26.98
N VAL A 148 -13.82 -16.07 28.11
CA VAL A 148 -12.93 -16.41 29.24
C VAL A 148 -11.71 -17.21 28.79
N ASN A 149 -11.90 -18.24 27.96
CA ASN A 149 -10.85 -19.11 27.43
C ASN A 149 -9.83 -18.45 26.49
N LEU A 150 -9.98 -17.16 26.16
CA LEU A 150 -9.03 -16.39 25.36
C LEU A 150 -8.39 -15.24 26.15
N ARG A 151 -8.82 -15.02 27.39
CA ARG A 151 -8.42 -13.87 28.21
C ARG A 151 -6.95 -13.92 28.60
N LEU A 152 -6.48 -15.05 29.14
CA LEU A 152 -5.10 -15.18 29.58
C LEU A 152 -4.08 -15.08 28.43
N PRO A 153 -4.22 -15.80 27.29
CA PRO A 153 -3.25 -15.67 26.20
C PRO A 153 -3.23 -14.25 25.61
N ALA A 154 -4.39 -13.57 25.49
CA ALA A 154 -4.44 -12.19 25.04
C ALA A 154 -3.81 -11.21 26.06
N ALA A 155 -4.08 -11.40 27.35
CA ALA A 155 -3.50 -10.61 28.43
C ALA A 155 -1.97 -10.69 28.43
N LYS A 156 -1.39 -11.89 28.22
CA LYS A 156 0.05 -12.07 28.08
C LYS A 156 0.62 -11.22 26.94
N VAL A 157 0.04 -11.30 25.74
CA VAL A 157 0.51 -10.52 24.58
C VAL A 157 0.42 -9.02 24.85
N LEU A 158 -0.68 -8.55 25.44
CA LEU A 158 -0.91 -7.13 25.72
C LEU A 158 -0.05 -6.59 26.85
N SER A 159 0.36 -7.43 27.79
CA SER A 159 1.27 -7.06 28.87
C SER A 159 2.70 -6.79 28.39
N GLN A 160 3.11 -7.39 27.27
CA GLN A 160 4.49 -7.32 26.77
C GLN A 160 4.82 -6.08 25.94
N GLY A 161 3.83 -5.29 25.53
CA GLY A 161 4.04 -4.19 24.57
C GLY A 161 3.32 -2.88 24.92
N GLY A 162 3.93 -1.78 24.48
CA GLY A 162 3.32 -0.44 24.53
C GLY A 162 2.35 -0.23 23.36
N TYR A 163 1.19 -0.87 23.42
CA TYR A 163 0.16 -0.74 22.38
C TYR A 163 -0.78 0.41 22.65
N THR A 164 -1.17 1.17 21.64
CA THR A 164 -2.33 2.06 21.69
C THR A 164 -3.63 1.25 21.84
N GLU A 165 -4.71 1.88 22.31
CA GLU A 165 -6.04 1.26 22.41
C GLU A 165 -6.48 0.57 21.10
N TRP A 166 -6.22 1.22 19.96
CA TRP A 166 -6.58 0.68 18.64
C TRP A 166 -5.74 -0.53 18.24
N GLN A 167 -4.46 -0.58 18.62
CA GLN A 167 -3.61 -1.77 18.43
C GLN A 167 -4.06 -2.91 19.33
N ALA A 168 -4.33 -2.62 20.61
CA ALA A 168 -4.85 -3.60 21.56
C ALA A 168 -6.19 -4.20 21.09
N TYR A 169 -7.08 -3.36 20.55
CA TYR A 169 -8.31 -3.82 19.92
C TYR A 169 -8.06 -4.76 18.73
N GLN A 170 -7.08 -4.49 17.87
CA GLN A 170 -6.76 -5.40 16.75
C GLN A 170 -6.21 -6.75 17.25
N ILE A 171 -5.42 -6.75 18.32
CA ILE A 171 -4.90 -7.97 18.97
C ILE A 171 -6.07 -8.79 19.53
N CYS A 172 -6.99 -8.18 20.28
CA CYS A 172 -8.19 -8.86 20.78
C CYS A 172 -9.01 -9.45 19.63
N LYS A 173 -9.21 -8.68 18.56
CA LYS A 173 -9.92 -9.18 17.37
C LYS A 173 -9.20 -10.31 16.66
N ALA A 174 -7.87 -10.44 16.78
CA ALA A 174 -7.14 -11.58 16.22
C ALA A 174 -7.41 -12.87 17.01
N PHE A 175 -7.45 -12.80 18.34
CA PHE A 175 -7.87 -13.92 19.17
C PHE A 175 -9.32 -14.33 18.91
N GLU A 176 -10.25 -13.36 18.85
CA GLU A 176 -11.68 -13.62 18.66
C GLU A 176 -11.99 -14.38 17.35
N VAL A 177 -11.22 -14.13 16.29
CA VAL A 177 -11.38 -14.80 14.99
C VAL A 177 -10.54 -16.07 14.85
N GLY A 178 -9.88 -16.51 15.93
CA GLY A 178 -9.17 -17.78 16.00
C GLY A 178 -7.78 -17.78 15.36
N VAL A 179 -7.10 -16.63 15.26
CA VAL A 179 -5.67 -16.63 14.88
C VAL A 179 -4.86 -17.23 16.02
N ASP A 180 -3.91 -18.08 15.69
CA ASP A 180 -3.01 -18.74 16.64
C ASP A 180 -2.26 -17.73 17.52
N ALA A 181 -2.11 -18.04 18.82
CA ALA A 181 -1.55 -17.13 19.80
C ALA A 181 -0.08 -16.78 19.51
N ASP A 182 0.72 -17.74 19.04
CA ASP A 182 2.13 -17.52 18.71
C ASP A 182 2.24 -16.65 17.46
N VAL A 183 1.38 -16.87 16.47
CA VAL A 183 1.29 -15.99 15.28
C VAL A 183 0.94 -14.57 15.68
N ILE A 184 -0.04 -14.38 16.57
CA ILE A 184 -0.40 -13.06 17.08
C ILE A 184 0.81 -12.42 17.76
N ALA A 185 1.42 -13.12 18.71
CA ALA A 185 2.54 -12.62 19.51
C ALA A 185 3.78 -12.28 18.65
N GLU A 186 4.14 -13.14 17.71
CA GLU A 186 5.37 -13.00 16.92
C GLU A 186 5.24 -12.07 15.71
N ARG A 187 4.05 -11.95 15.11
CA ARG A 187 3.88 -11.36 13.77
C ARG A 187 2.87 -10.22 13.72
N ILE A 188 1.83 -10.22 14.55
CA ILE A 188 0.75 -9.22 14.48
C ILE A 188 0.93 -8.16 15.58
N ALA A 189 1.18 -8.60 16.81
CA ALA A 189 1.35 -7.77 17.99
C ALA A 189 2.73 -7.10 18.01
N ASN A 190 2.91 -6.13 17.13
CA ASN A 190 4.14 -5.35 17.03
C ASN A 190 3.85 -3.86 17.22
N PRO A 191 4.32 -3.22 18.31
CA PRO A 191 3.99 -1.83 18.65
C PRO A 191 4.48 -0.81 17.61
N VAL A 192 5.40 -1.17 16.72
CA VAL A 192 5.86 -0.31 15.60
C VAL A 192 4.80 -0.20 14.50
N LEU A 193 3.93 -1.20 14.35
CA LEU A 193 2.88 -1.22 13.34
C LEU A 193 1.71 -0.36 13.77
N ASN A 194 1.15 0.46 12.88
CA ASN A 194 -0.12 1.11 13.19
C ASN A 194 -1.30 0.10 13.17
N HIS A 195 -2.42 0.48 13.78
CA HIS A 195 -3.60 -0.38 13.88
C HIS A 195 -4.16 -0.82 12.52
N ALA A 196 -3.99 -0.03 11.45
CA ALA A 196 -4.44 -0.41 10.12
C ALA A 196 -3.56 -1.53 9.53
N GLN A 197 -2.23 -1.47 9.72
CA GLN A 197 -1.32 -2.57 9.33
C GLN A 197 -1.66 -3.85 10.10
N MET A 198 -1.83 -3.78 11.43
CA MET A 198 -2.21 -4.94 12.24
C MET A 198 -3.54 -5.56 11.79
N ARG A 199 -4.53 -4.72 11.44
CA ARG A 199 -5.82 -5.18 10.92
C ARG A 199 -5.63 -5.96 9.63
N GLU A 200 -4.80 -5.48 8.70
CA GLU A 200 -4.57 -6.16 7.44
C GLU A 200 -3.75 -7.46 7.63
N LEU A 201 -2.74 -7.49 8.51
CA LEU A 201 -2.02 -8.72 8.87
C LEU A 201 -2.96 -9.78 9.48
N ARG A 202 -3.84 -9.38 10.40
CA ARG A 202 -4.90 -10.27 10.92
C ARG A 202 -5.76 -10.82 9.79
N ARG A 203 -6.22 -9.96 8.88
CA ARG A 203 -7.06 -10.39 7.75
C ARG A 203 -6.31 -11.33 6.80
N ILE A 204 -4.99 -11.17 6.64
CA ILE A 204 -4.16 -12.12 5.89
C ILE A 204 -4.14 -13.46 6.63
N ALA A 205 -3.87 -13.45 7.94
CA ALA A 205 -3.85 -14.67 8.74
C ALA A 205 -5.20 -15.43 8.76
N VAL A 206 -6.33 -14.73 8.66
CA VAL A 206 -7.67 -15.34 8.68
C VAL A 206 -8.12 -15.83 7.30
N HIS A 207 -7.78 -15.10 6.24
CA HIS A 207 -8.34 -15.35 4.90
C HIS A 207 -7.38 -16.05 3.95
N THR A 208 -6.18 -16.39 4.42
CA THR A 208 -5.17 -17.10 3.67
C THR A 208 -4.50 -18.10 4.59
N ASP A 209 -3.93 -19.17 4.04
CA ASP A 209 -3.21 -20.17 4.82
C ASP A 209 -1.74 -19.78 5.06
N PHE A 210 -1.40 -18.49 4.90
CA PHE A 210 -0.03 -18.01 5.06
C PHE A 210 0.45 -17.98 6.51
N ALA A 211 -0.48 -17.93 7.45
CA ALA A 211 -0.22 -17.88 8.87
C ALA A 211 -0.58 -19.19 9.60
N ASP A 212 -0.98 -20.23 8.88
CA ASP A 212 -1.40 -21.50 9.50
C ASP A 212 -0.22 -22.23 10.16
N HIS A 213 -0.52 -22.97 11.23
CA HIS A 213 0.49 -23.77 11.92
C HIS A 213 1.17 -24.78 10.98
N ASP A 214 0.39 -25.41 10.10
CA ASP A 214 0.86 -26.39 9.11
C ASP A 214 1.27 -25.75 7.77
N ALA A 215 1.32 -24.42 7.70
CA ALA A 215 1.73 -23.71 6.50
C ALA A 215 3.14 -24.13 6.06
N SER A 216 3.36 -24.18 4.75
CA SER A 216 4.68 -24.48 4.19
C SER A 216 5.72 -23.45 4.65
N PRO A 217 7.02 -23.82 4.75
CA PRO A 217 8.07 -22.88 5.11
C PRO A 217 8.08 -21.61 4.25
N TYR A 218 7.72 -21.74 2.97
CA TYR A 218 7.57 -20.61 2.05
C TYR A 218 6.48 -19.63 2.51
N LYS A 219 5.29 -20.15 2.85
CA LYS A 219 4.14 -19.33 3.29
C LYS A 219 4.44 -18.60 4.59
N LYS A 220 5.03 -19.29 5.56
CA LYS A 220 5.49 -18.69 6.83
C LYS A 220 6.49 -17.56 6.59
N ASP A 221 7.44 -17.75 5.67
CA ASP A 221 8.43 -16.73 5.34
C ASP A 221 7.83 -15.52 4.59
N VAL A 222 6.83 -15.73 3.73
CA VAL A 222 6.06 -14.65 3.10
C VAL A 222 5.28 -13.85 4.15
N PHE A 223 4.58 -14.51 5.08
CA PHE A 223 3.87 -13.80 6.15
C PHE A 223 4.82 -13.03 7.05
N LYS A 224 5.98 -13.62 7.39
CA LYS A 224 7.06 -12.93 8.09
C LYS A 224 7.50 -11.66 7.36
N THR A 225 7.66 -11.73 6.05
CA THR A 225 8.02 -10.57 5.21
C THR A 225 6.96 -9.47 5.29
N LEU A 226 5.67 -9.82 5.19
CA LEU A 226 4.57 -8.86 5.32
C LEU A 226 4.53 -8.19 6.71
N SER A 227 4.90 -8.93 7.76
CA SER A 227 4.89 -8.46 9.15
C SER A 227 6.10 -7.62 9.57
N ASN A 228 7.06 -7.36 8.68
CA ASN A 228 8.32 -6.68 9.03
C ASN A 228 8.16 -5.17 9.33
N GLY A 229 7.01 -4.58 9.00
CA GLY A 229 6.68 -3.17 9.22
C GLY A 229 7.06 -2.20 8.10
N GLU A 230 7.63 -2.68 7.00
CA GLU A 230 8.00 -1.86 5.85
C GLU A 230 6.79 -1.53 4.96
N TYR A 231 5.77 -2.38 4.97
CA TYR A 231 4.60 -2.24 4.10
C TYR A 231 3.49 -1.39 4.71
N THR A 232 2.91 -0.49 3.92
CA THR A 232 1.73 0.28 4.32
C THR A 232 0.49 -0.62 4.43
N ALA A 233 -0.54 -0.16 5.15
CA ALA A 233 -1.80 -0.90 5.22
C ALA A 233 -2.44 -1.10 3.83
N GLU A 234 -2.28 -0.14 2.91
CA GLU A 234 -2.78 -0.28 1.54
C GLU A 234 -2.03 -1.36 0.76
N HIS A 235 -0.70 -1.43 0.89
CA HIS A 235 0.07 -2.50 0.27
C HIS A 235 -0.31 -3.87 0.83
N LEU A 236 -0.46 -4.01 2.16
CA LEU A 236 -0.93 -5.25 2.79
C LEU A 236 -2.34 -5.65 2.32
N HIS A 237 -3.23 -4.66 2.14
CA HIS A 237 -4.56 -4.89 1.59
C HIS A 237 -4.49 -5.48 0.17
N GLN A 238 -3.71 -4.87 -0.73
CA GLN A 238 -3.57 -5.34 -2.10
C GLN A 238 -2.90 -6.72 -2.16
N ALA A 239 -1.86 -6.95 -1.35
CA ALA A 239 -1.22 -8.26 -1.23
C ALA A 239 -2.22 -9.35 -0.83
N ARG A 240 -3.07 -9.10 0.18
CA ARG A 240 -4.12 -10.05 0.58
C ARG A 240 -5.09 -10.34 -0.56
N GLU A 241 -5.61 -9.31 -1.22
CA GLU A 241 -6.59 -9.51 -2.29
C GLU A 241 -5.99 -10.24 -3.50
N LEU A 242 -4.71 -10.02 -3.78
CA LEU A 242 -3.96 -10.76 -4.78
C LEU A 242 -3.76 -12.22 -4.36
N MET A 243 -3.36 -12.51 -3.12
CA MET A 243 -3.25 -13.88 -2.56
C MET A 243 -4.57 -14.65 -2.64
N LYS A 244 -5.70 -14.00 -2.32
CA LYS A 244 -7.02 -14.60 -2.46
C LYS A 244 -7.34 -14.93 -3.91
N THR A 245 -6.98 -14.02 -4.82
CA THR A 245 -7.21 -14.21 -6.26
C THR A 245 -6.34 -15.36 -6.79
N THR A 246 -5.04 -15.42 -6.45
CA THR A 246 -4.19 -16.55 -6.85
C THR A 246 -4.73 -17.88 -6.33
N ALA A 247 -5.23 -17.93 -5.09
CA ALA A 247 -5.83 -19.13 -4.53
C ALA A 247 -7.10 -19.58 -5.29
N ILE A 248 -7.96 -18.63 -5.72
CA ILE A 248 -9.15 -18.95 -6.54
C ILE A 248 -8.77 -19.57 -7.89
N HIS A 249 -7.66 -19.14 -8.46
CA HIS A 249 -7.17 -19.62 -9.76
C HIS A 249 -6.19 -20.79 -9.65
N ASP A 250 -5.98 -21.37 -8.45
CA ASP A 250 -5.01 -22.45 -8.19
C ASP A 250 -3.56 -22.10 -8.60
N ILE A 251 -3.19 -20.83 -8.41
CA ILE A 251 -1.87 -20.29 -8.70
C ILE A 251 -1.10 -20.14 -7.38
N ALA A 252 0.15 -20.60 -7.36
CA ALA A 252 1.06 -20.31 -6.26
C ALA A 252 1.43 -18.82 -6.26
N PHE A 253 1.14 -18.10 -5.17
CA PHE A 253 1.45 -16.68 -5.05
C PHE A 253 2.96 -16.41 -5.23
N PRO A 254 3.39 -15.69 -6.28
CA PRO A 254 4.79 -15.33 -6.49
C PRO A 254 5.25 -14.28 -5.47
N ARG A 255 6.31 -14.59 -4.71
CA ARG A 255 6.86 -13.67 -3.70
C ARG A 255 7.28 -12.33 -4.30
N ASP A 256 7.82 -12.35 -5.52
CA ASP A 256 8.31 -11.13 -6.18
C ASP A 256 7.21 -10.10 -6.43
N TRP A 257 5.93 -10.52 -6.44
CA TRP A 257 4.82 -9.57 -6.50
C TRP A 257 4.74 -8.64 -5.28
N LEU A 258 5.37 -8.98 -4.15
CA LEU A 258 5.51 -8.07 -3.00
C LEU A 258 6.42 -6.87 -3.26
N LYS A 259 7.18 -6.86 -4.37
CA LYS A 259 7.96 -5.70 -4.81
C LYS A 259 7.13 -4.66 -5.56
N LEU A 260 5.96 -5.08 -6.06
CA LEU A 260 5.04 -4.21 -6.80
C LEU A 260 4.40 -3.17 -5.88
N ASP A 261 4.15 -1.97 -6.39
CA ASP A 261 3.33 -0.99 -5.68
C ASP A 261 1.85 -1.40 -5.66
N SER A 262 1.06 -0.72 -4.83
CA SER A 262 -0.37 -1.03 -4.65
C SER A 262 -1.18 -0.95 -5.95
N ARG A 263 -0.85 -0.03 -6.87
CA ARG A 263 -1.55 0.10 -8.15
C ARG A 263 -1.13 -1.01 -9.10
N GLN A 264 0.14 -1.35 -9.16
CA GLN A 264 0.65 -2.48 -9.96
C GLN A 264 0.02 -3.81 -9.52
N MET A 265 -0.06 -4.07 -8.20
CA MET A 265 -0.74 -5.26 -7.66
C MET A 265 -2.22 -5.34 -8.06
N GLU A 266 -2.91 -4.19 -8.09
CA GLU A 266 -4.29 -4.11 -8.54
C GLU A 266 -4.42 -4.50 -10.03
N VAL A 267 -3.49 -4.07 -10.88
CA VAL A 267 -3.45 -4.47 -12.30
C VAL A 267 -3.20 -5.97 -12.45
N VAL A 268 -2.24 -6.53 -11.70
CA VAL A 268 -1.99 -7.99 -11.72
C VAL A 268 -3.24 -8.75 -11.31
N ARG A 269 -3.92 -8.30 -10.24
CA ARG A 269 -5.19 -8.89 -9.80
C ARG A 269 -6.27 -8.80 -10.88
N HIS A 270 -6.38 -7.66 -11.57
CA HIS A 270 -7.32 -7.51 -12.68
C HIS A 270 -6.98 -8.44 -13.84
N SER A 271 -5.70 -8.57 -14.19
CA SER A 271 -5.20 -9.44 -15.25
C SER A 271 -5.59 -10.91 -15.01
N LEU A 272 -5.40 -11.39 -13.77
CA LEU A 272 -5.82 -12.73 -13.36
C LEU A 272 -7.33 -12.94 -13.50
N LYS A 273 -8.14 -11.95 -13.08
CA LYS A 273 -9.61 -12.01 -13.20
C LYS A 273 -10.12 -11.93 -14.63
N SER A 274 -9.33 -11.38 -15.53
CA SER A 274 -9.64 -11.28 -16.96
C SER A 274 -9.01 -12.44 -17.76
N ASP A 275 -8.56 -13.50 -17.08
CA ASP A 275 -7.99 -14.71 -17.67
C ASP A 275 -6.76 -14.45 -18.57
N VAL A 276 -5.96 -13.42 -18.26
CA VAL A 276 -4.66 -13.21 -18.93
C VAL A 276 -3.75 -14.41 -18.62
N PRO A 277 -3.18 -15.07 -19.64
CA PRO A 277 -2.28 -16.21 -19.44
C PRO A 277 -1.08 -15.86 -18.54
N MET A 278 -0.71 -16.79 -17.64
CA MET A 278 0.34 -16.54 -16.66
C MET A 278 1.71 -16.28 -17.31
N ASP A 279 2.03 -16.97 -18.41
CA ASP A 279 3.26 -16.76 -19.16
C ASP A 279 3.35 -15.34 -19.71
N ALA A 280 2.25 -14.78 -20.22
CA ALA A 280 2.20 -13.38 -20.65
C ALA A 280 2.23 -12.39 -19.47
N LEU A 281 1.54 -12.71 -18.36
CA LEU A 281 1.50 -11.86 -17.17
C LEU A 281 2.89 -11.71 -16.53
N GLU A 282 3.67 -12.79 -16.48
CA GLU A 282 5.04 -12.78 -15.94
C GLU A 282 5.98 -11.85 -16.72
N GLU A 283 5.73 -11.60 -18.02
CA GLU A 283 6.58 -10.73 -18.84
C GLU A 283 6.48 -9.24 -18.46
N TYR A 284 5.40 -8.80 -17.80
CA TYR A 284 5.19 -7.39 -17.41
C TYR A 284 4.90 -7.16 -15.92
N ALA A 285 4.73 -8.21 -15.12
CA ALA A 285 4.46 -8.12 -13.68
C ALA A 285 5.72 -8.19 -12.79
N ASP A 286 6.84 -7.63 -13.25
CA ASP A 286 8.13 -7.61 -12.55
C ASP A 286 8.44 -6.29 -11.81
N GLY A 287 7.58 -5.28 -12.00
CA GLY A 287 7.70 -3.95 -11.40
C GLY A 287 8.44 -2.91 -12.25
N THR A 288 8.93 -3.28 -13.43
CA THR A 288 9.62 -2.34 -14.35
C THR A 288 8.66 -1.42 -15.10
N TYR A 289 7.42 -1.84 -15.31
CA TYR A 289 6.36 -1.05 -15.93
C TYR A 289 5.53 -0.31 -14.90
N THR A 290 5.15 0.94 -15.19
CA THR A 290 4.17 1.65 -14.35
C THR A 290 2.81 0.96 -14.40
N ALA A 291 1.98 1.11 -13.37
CA ALA A 291 0.64 0.53 -13.35
C ALA A 291 -0.22 0.95 -14.57
N ASP A 292 -0.08 2.19 -15.04
CA ASP A 292 -0.82 2.67 -16.21
C ASP A 292 -0.35 1.97 -17.51
N HIS A 293 0.94 1.67 -17.62
CA HIS A 293 1.50 0.90 -18.74
C HIS A 293 1.04 -0.57 -18.68
N MET A 294 1.12 -1.20 -17.51
CA MET A 294 0.62 -2.56 -17.27
C MET A 294 -0.86 -2.68 -17.64
N ASN A 295 -1.68 -1.66 -17.33
CA ASN A 295 -3.10 -1.64 -17.69
C ASN A 295 -3.30 -1.68 -19.21
N VAL A 296 -2.51 -0.94 -19.99
CA VAL A 296 -2.64 -0.97 -21.46
C VAL A 296 -2.24 -2.33 -22.03
N ILE A 297 -1.18 -2.95 -21.51
CA ILE A 297 -0.77 -4.32 -21.89
C ILE A 297 -1.88 -5.31 -21.55
N THR A 298 -2.45 -5.20 -20.35
CA THR A 298 -3.57 -6.03 -19.90
C THR A 298 -4.78 -5.89 -20.83
N MET A 299 -5.18 -4.65 -21.15
CA MET A 299 -6.27 -4.37 -22.09
C MET A 299 -6.01 -5.02 -23.44
N ALA A 300 -4.81 -4.82 -24.01
CA ALA A 300 -4.42 -5.39 -25.29
C ALA A 300 -4.51 -6.93 -25.30
N LEU A 301 -4.01 -7.60 -24.25
CA LEU A 301 -4.11 -9.05 -24.10
C LEU A 301 -5.56 -9.52 -24.00
N THR A 302 -6.39 -8.84 -23.19
CA THR A 302 -7.81 -9.20 -23.02
C THR A 302 -8.65 -8.99 -24.27
N GLU A 303 -8.25 -8.05 -25.14
CA GLU A 303 -8.87 -7.81 -26.45
C GLU A 303 -8.36 -8.77 -27.55
N GLY A 304 -7.42 -9.66 -27.22
CA GLY A 304 -6.86 -10.64 -28.14
C GLY A 304 -5.84 -10.06 -29.11
N MET A 305 -5.13 -8.99 -28.74
CA MET A 305 -4.05 -8.43 -29.55
C MET A 305 -2.95 -9.49 -29.77
N GLU A 306 -2.52 -9.65 -31.02
CA GLU A 306 -1.50 -10.61 -31.39
C GLU A 306 -0.12 -10.25 -30.80
N LYS A 307 0.71 -11.27 -30.60
CA LYS A 307 2.04 -11.16 -29.96
C LYS A 307 2.92 -10.00 -30.51
N PRO A 308 3.04 -9.77 -31.83
CA PRO A 308 3.85 -8.65 -32.33
C PRO A 308 3.32 -7.27 -31.89
N GLY A 309 2.02 -7.15 -31.64
CA GLY A 309 1.42 -5.92 -31.10
C GLY A 309 1.75 -5.74 -29.62
N ILE A 310 1.67 -6.83 -28.85
CA ILE A 310 2.08 -6.85 -27.43
C ILE A 310 3.56 -6.49 -27.27
N GLU A 311 4.44 -7.09 -28.08
CA GLU A 311 5.89 -6.80 -28.07
C GLU A 311 6.19 -5.31 -28.34
N ARG A 312 5.42 -4.65 -29.20
CA ARG A 312 5.54 -3.20 -29.44
C ARG A 312 5.13 -2.39 -28.20
N LEU A 313 4.10 -2.82 -27.48
CA LEU A 313 3.64 -2.16 -26.26
C LEU A 313 4.61 -2.37 -25.08
N MET A 314 5.33 -3.49 -25.04
CA MET A 314 6.29 -3.84 -23.99
C MET A 314 7.65 -3.15 -24.14
N ASN A 315 7.76 -2.12 -24.98
CA ASN A 315 8.99 -1.34 -25.05
C ASN A 315 9.08 -0.37 -23.85
N HIS A 316 10.10 -0.57 -22.99
CA HIS A 316 10.35 0.25 -21.79
C HIS A 316 10.71 1.71 -22.08
N ASP A 317 11.17 2.03 -23.29
CA ASP A 317 11.55 3.39 -23.68
C ASP A 317 10.34 4.27 -24.03
N LEU A 318 9.14 3.69 -24.07
CA LEU A 318 7.92 4.42 -24.44
C LEU A 318 7.44 5.34 -23.30
N SER A 319 7.06 6.56 -23.66
CA SER A 319 6.22 7.39 -22.80
C SER A 319 4.79 6.86 -22.78
N MET A 320 4.02 7.18 -21.73
CA MET A 320 2.61 6.77 -21.66
C MET A 320 1.76 7.27 -22.84
N GLU A 321 2.07 8.45 -23.40
CA GLU A 321 1.39 8.93 -24.61
C GLU A 321 1.71 8.07 -25.84
N GLN A 322 2.95 7.59 -25.96
CA GLN A 322 3.35 6.68 -27.03
C GLN A 322 2.70 5.30 -26.84
N VAL A 323 2.63 4.78 -25.61
CA VAL A 323 1.94 3.52 -25.30
C VAL A 323 0.48 3.57 -25.75
N TRP A 324 -0.26 4.62 -25.40
CA TRP A 324 -1.64 4.81 -25.87
C TRP A 324 -1.74 5.00 -27.39
N GLY A 325 -0.79 5.72 -27.98
CA GLY A 325 -0.70 5.91 -29.43
C GLY A 325 -0.51 4.59 -30.18
N PHE A 326 0.39 3.73 -29.68
CA PHE A 326 0.66 2.40 -30.23
C PHE A 326 -0.57 1.52 -30.08
N TYR A 327 -1.12 1.44 -28.87
CA TYR A 327 -2.33 0.66 -28.61
C TYR A 327 -3.48 1.07 -29.54
N SER A 328 -3.73 2.37 -29.70
CA SER A 328 -4.77 2.88 -30.61
C SER A 328 -4.51 2.55 -32.09
N ALA A 329 -3.25 2.51 -32.53
CA ALA A 329 -2.91 2.11 -33.90
C ALA A 329 -3.14 0.61 -34.12
N ILE A 330 -2.76 -0.22 -33.14
CA ILE A 330 -2.80 -1.68 -33.26
C ILE A 330 -4.22 -2.22 -33.08
N SER A 331 -4.95 -1.79 -32.04
CA SER A 331 -6.25 -2.35 -31.63
C SER A 331 -7.35 -2.24 -32.68
N GLY A 332 -7.22 -1.29 -33.61
CA GLY A 332 -8.19 -1.14 -34.70
C GLY A 332 -8.09 -2.22 -35.78
N GLY A 333 -6.99 -2.99 -35.86
CA GLY A 333 -6.74 -3.95 -36.93
C GLY A 333 -6.74 -3.34 -38.34
N ARG A 334 -6.59 -2.01 -38.44
CA ARG A 334 -6.77 -1.25 -39.69
C ARG A 334 -5.48 -1.12 -40.50
N PHE A 335 -4.34 -1.27 -39.84
CA PHE A 335 -3.02 -1.07 -40.43
C PHE A 335 -2.32 -2.40 -40.63
N THR A 336 -1.62 -2.51 -41.75
CA THR A 336 -0.73 -3.64 -42.06
C THR A 336 0.52 -3.62 -41.17
N SER A 337 1.26 -4.73 -41.10
CA SER A 337 2.53 -4.76 -40.34
C SER A 337 3.51 -3.67 -40.78
N GLU A 338 3.65 -3.43 -42.08
CA GLU A 338 4.55 -2.39 -42.62
C GLU A 338 4.12 -0.98 -42.17
N GLN A 339 2.81 -0.72 -42.12
CA GLN A 339 2.28 0.54 -41.61
C GLN A 339 2.51 0.67 -40.09
N LEU A 340 2.36 -0.42 -39.34
CA LEU A 340 2.64 -0.43 -37.89
C LEU A 340 4.12 -0.21 -37.59
N ASP A 341 5.05 -0.69 -38.42
CA ASP A 341 6.49 -0.42 -38.25
C ASP A 341 6.81 1.09 -38.34
N VAL A 342 6.00 1.84 -39.09
CA VAL A 342 6.11 3.29 -39.23
C VAL A 342 5.34 4.05 -38.14
N LEU A 343 4.16 3.56 -37.75
CA LEU A 343 3.29 4.20 -36.75
C LEU A 343 3.71 3.92 -35.30
N CYS A 344 4.47 2.84 -35.07
CA CYS A 344 4.97 2.41 -33.78
C CYS A 344 6.49 2.56 -33.67
N ASP A 345 7.03 3.68 -34.17
CA ASP A 345 8.44 4.03 -34.03
C ASP A 345 8.68 4.74 -32.68
N PRO A 346 9.35 4.10 -31.70
CA PRO A 346 9.56 4.68 -30.37
C PRO A 346 10.40 5.96 -30.39
N THR A 347 11.17 6.20 -31.47
CA THR A 347 12.00 7.39 -31.60
C THR A 347 11.20 8.65 -31.97
N LYS A 348 9.93 8.49 -32.36
CA LYS A 348 9.07 9.61 -32.77
C LYS A 348 8.20 10.11 -31.61
N PRO A 349 8.01 11.44 -31.47
CA PRO A 349 7.05 12.00 -30.52
C PRO A 349 5.62 11.53 -30.79
N ALA A 350 4.81 11.36 -29.74
CA ALA A 350 3.43 10.89 -29.85
C ALA A 350 2.56 11.74 -30.79
N GLU A 351 2.72 13.07 -30.76
CA GLU A 351 2.01 13.99 -31.64
C GLU A 351 2.34 13.77 -33.13
N VAL A 352 3.61 13.48 -33.45
CA VAL A 352 4.06 13.19 -34.82
C VAL A 352 3.43 11.88 -35.30
N MET A 353 3.42 10.86 -34.44
CA MET A 353 2.80 9.57 -34.77
C MET A 353 1.29 9.68 -34.95
N ASN A 354 0.61 10.51 -34.16
CA ASN A 354 -0.82 10.80 -34.34
C ASN A 354 -1.08 11.47 -35.70
N ALA A 355 -0.29 12.46 -36.09
CA ALA A 355 -0.40 13.09 -37.41
C ALA A 355 -0.16 12.08 -38.54
N MET A 356 0.86 11.22 -38.41
CA MET A 356 1.15 10.15 -39.37
C MET A 356 -0.03 9.15 -39.49
N ARG A 357 -0.64 8.79 -38.37
CA ARG A 357 -1.83 7.91 -38.33
C ARG A 357 -3.01 8.54 -39.06
N THR A 358 -3.22 9.85 -38.90
CA THR A 358 -4.22 10.61 -39.66
C THR A 358 -3.95 10.53 -41.17
N GLY A 359 -2.69 10.73 -41.58
CA GLY A 359 -2.29 10.60 -42.98
C GLY A 359 -2.58 9.21 -43.58
N MET A 360 -2.25 8.14 -42.86
CA MET A 360 -2.59 6.78 -43.31
C MET A 360 -4.10 6.52 -43.31
N THR A 361 -4.86 7.13 -42.40
CA THR A 361 -6.33 7.04 -42.37
C THR A 361 -6.97 7.72 -43.58
N TYR A 362 -6.32 8.75 -44.15
CA TYR A 362 -6.71 9.32 -45.44
C TYR A 362 -6.33 8.47 -46.66
N GLY A 363 -5.70 7.32 -46.45
CA GLY A 363 -5.30 6.40 -47.52
C GLY A 363 -3.96 6.72 -48.17
N LEU A 364 -3.10 7.50 -47.50
CA LEU A 364 -1.73 7.75 -47.96
C LEU A 364 -0.83 6.52 -47.70
N ASP A 365 0.13 6.30 -48.60
CA ASP A 365 1.15 5.26 -48.44
C ASP A 365 2.24 5.64 -47.42
N THR A 366 3.00 4.64 -46.99
CA THR A 366 4.07 4.78 -45.99
C THR A 366 5.15 5.77 -46.43
N GLN A 367 5.48 5.81 -47.72
CA GLN A 367 6.48 6.73 -48.28
C GLN A 367 6.03 8.19 -48.17
N THR A 368 4.78 8.49 -48.54
CA THR A 368 4.21 9.83 -48.45
C THR A 368 4.08 10.30 -47.01
N VAL A 369 3.66 9.41 -46.10
CA VAL A 369 3.55 9.74 -44.68
C VAL A 369 4.92 10.03 -44.08
N THR A 370 5.91 9.17 -44.30
CA THR A 370 7.26 9.35 -43.74
C THR A 370 7.99 10.56 -44.32
N ARG A 371 7.72 10.92 -45.59
CA ARG A 371 8.30 12.09 -46.26
C ARG A 371 8.16 13.39 -45.47
N PHE A 372 7.02 13.59 -44.80
CA PHE A 372 6.72 14.81 -44.06
C PHE A 372 6.89 14.67 -42.54
N ALA A 373 7.40 13.53 -42.07
CA ALA A 373 7.59 13.19 -40.65
C ALA A 373 9.07 13.12 -40.22
N ASP A 374 9.92 13.90 -40.88
CA ASP A 374 11.38 13.99 -40.62
C ASP A 374 11.74 14.99 -39.49
N GLY A 375 10.74 15.66 -38.92
CA GLY A 375 10.90 16.71 -37.90
C GLY A 375 10.92 18.13 -38.46
N THR A 376 10.88 18.31 -39.78
CA THR A 376 10.83 19.63 -40.43
C THR A 376 9.48 20.33 -40.24
N PHE A 377 8.40 19.56 -40.11
CA PHE A 377 7.04 20.05 -39.95
C PHE A 377 6.50 19.76 -38.55
N LYS A 378 5.75 20.71 -37.99
CA LYS A 378 4.97 20.52 -36.76
C LYS A 378 3.76 19.60 -37.03
N PRO A 379 3.24 18.88 -36.03
CA PRO A 379 2.12 17.95 -36.21
C PRO A 379 0.90 18.55 -36.92
N GLY A 380 0.46 19.77 -36.54
CA GLY A 380 -0.66 20.43 -37.23
C GLY A 380 -0.37 20.81 -38.70
N GLN A 381 0.90 21.10 -39.05
CA GLN A 381 1.29 21.29 -40.46
C GLN A 381 1.22 19.95 -41.20
N MET A 382 1.74 18.86 -40.60
CA MET A 382 1.70 17.52 -41.18
C MET A 382 0.27 17.08 -41.50
N GLU A 383 -0.67 17.21 -40.56
CA GLU A 383 -2.09 16.87 -40.78
C GLU A 383 -2.68 17.62 -41.98
N THR A 384 -2.37 18.91 -42.11
CA THR A 384 -2.84 19.74 -43.22
C THR A 384 -2.22 19.30 -44.55
N ILE A 385 -0.91 19.00 -44.56
CA ILE A 385 -0.20 18.49 -45.74
C ILE A 385 -0.77 17.13 -46.15
N TYR A 386 -1.04 16.23 -45.20
CA TYR A 386 -1.62 14.92 -45.48
C TYR A 386 -3.05 15.03 -46.03
N HIS A 387 -3.86 15.95 -45.50
CA HIS A 387 -5.18 16.23 -46.07
C HIS A 387 -5.07 16.71 -47.52
N ALA A 388 -4.10 17.59 -47.83
CA ALA A 388 -3.87 18.03 -49.21
C ALA A 388 -3.38 16.90 -50.12
N ALA A 389 -2.44 16.07 -49.64
CA ALA A 389 -1.90 14.93 -50.38
C ALA A 389 -2.96 13.87 -50.71
N ALA A 390 -4.00 13.75 -49.88
CA ALA A 390 -5.10 12.84 -50.12
C ALA A 390 -6.03 13.30 -51.26
N ASP A 391 -6.07 14.60 -51.57
CA ASP A 391 -6.88 15.16 -52.65
C ASP A 391 -6.19 15.05 -54.03
N LYS A 392 -5.92 13.81 -54.44
CA LYS A 392 -5.22 13.48 -55.69
C LYS A 392 -5.93 13.98 -56.97
N LYS A 393 -7.17 14.47 -56.85
CA LYS A 393 -7.92 15.06 -57.96
C LYS A 393 -7.40 16.45 -58.32
N TRP A 394 -6.97 17.22 -57.33
CA TRP A 394 -6.62 18.63 -57.49
C TRP A 394 -5.17 18.94 -57.09
N VAL A 395 -4.60 18.13 -56.20
CA VAL A 395 -3.23 18.29 -55.70
C VAL A 395 -2.33 17.27 -56.37
N THR A 396 -1.52 17.75 -57.33
CA THR A 396 -0.41 16.96 -57.90
C THR A 396 0.80 17.00 -56.98
N ASP A 397 1.78 16.10 -57.18
CA ASP A 397 3.02 16.10 -56.41
C ASP A 397 3.76 17.44 -56.50
N GLU A 398 3.76 18.09 -57.67
CA GLU A 398 4.36 19.42 -57.85
C GLU A 398 3.65 20.51 -57.04
N ILE A 399 2.32 20.45 -56.96
CA ILE A 399 1.53 21.38 -56.14
C ILE A 399 1.78 21.09 -54.65
N LEU A 400 1.81 19.82 -54.26
CA LEU A 400 2.08 19.39 -52.90
C LEU A 400 3.46 19.89 -52.44
N ASP A 401 4.48 19.80 -53.28
CA ASP A 401 5.84 20.30 -53.01
C ASP A 401 5.89 21.82 -52.83
N VAL A 402 5.00 22.56 -53.49
CA VAL A 402 4.87 24.01 -53.30
C VAL A 402 4.15 24.34 -52.00
N ILE A 403 3.08 23.62 -51.67
CA ILE A 403 2.24 23.85 -50.49
C ILE A 403 2.97 23.44 -49.20
N ALA A 404 3.71 22.32 -49.23
CA ALA A 404 4.45 21.78 -48.10
C ALA A 404 5.73 22.59 -47.80
N ASP A 405 5.56 23.79 -47.24
CA ASP A 405 6.66 24.68 -46.86
C ASP A 405 6.64 24.94 -45.35
N PRO A 406 7.69 24.53 -44.61
CA PRO A 406 7.68 24.55 -43.14
C PRO A 406 7.63 25.96 -42.55
N ARG A 407 7.92 27.00 -43.35
CA ARG A 407 7.84 28.41 -42.93
C ARG A 407 6.41 28.89 -42.73
N TYR A 408 5.42 28.20 -43.30
CA TYR A 408 4.01 28.60 -43.26
C TYR A 408 3.27 27.83 -42.17
N SER A 409 2.41 28.52 -41.41
CA SER A 409 1.54 27.86 -40.44
C SER A 409 0.57 26.87 -41.09
N ALA A 410 0.05 25.92 -40.32
CA ALA A 410 -0.97 24.96 -40.78
C ALA A 410 -2.15 25.66 -41.51
N ASN A 411 -2.64 26.78 -40.98
CA ASN A 411 -3.73 27.55 -41.59
C ASN A 411 -3.36 28.10 -42.97
N GLN A 412 -2.12 28.55 -43.17
CA GLN A 412 -1.66 29.08 -44.45
C GLN A 412 -1.46 27.96 -45.48
N ILE A 413 -0.89 26.83 -45.05
CA ILE A 413 -0.80 25.61 -45.88
C ILE A 413 -2.21 25.17 -46.30
N GLY A 414 -3.17 25.20 -45.38
CA GLY A 414 -4.58 24.86 -45.64
C GLY A 414 -5.24 25.81 -46.63
N ALA A 415 -4.96 27.11 -46.58
CA ALA A 415 -5.46 28.07 -47.54
C ALA A 415 -4.95 27.80 -48.96
N LEU A 416 -3.65 27.52 -49.11
CA LEU A 416 -3.07 27.15 -50.40
C LEU A 416 -3.65 25.85 -50.95
N HIS A 417 -3.92 24.87 -50.06
CA HIS A 417 -4.62 23.64 -50.45
C HIS A 417 -6.06 23.92 -50.93
N ILE A 418 -6.83 24.77 -50.24
CA ILE A 418 -8.18 25.15 -50.68
C ILE A 418 -8.15 25.82 -52.06
N SER A 419 -7.17 26.70 -52.30
CA SER A 419 -6.95 27.34 -53.60
C SER A 419 -6.70 26.30 -54.70
N ALA A 420 -5.83 25.30 -54.43
CA ALA A 420 -5.60 24.18 -55.34
C ALA A 420 -6.88 23.36 -55.61
N ALA A 421 -7.64 23.01 -54.56
CA ALA A 421 -8.89 22.27 -54.65
C ALA A 421 -10.01 23.01 -55.43
N GLN A 422 -9.91 24.35 -55.54
CA GLN A 422 -10.79 25.18 -56.36
C GLN A 422 -10.33 25.27 -57.83
N GLY A 423 -9.23 24.61 -58.20
CA GLY A 423 -8.72 24.56 -59.57
C GLY A 423 -7.67 25.62 -59.90
N ALA A 424 -7.06 26.27 -58.90
CA ALA A 424 -5.94 27.19 -59.12
C ALA A 424 -4.76 26.46 -59.78
N THR A 425 -4.11 27.12 -60.73
CA THR A 425 -2.90 26.61 -61.41
C THR A 425 -1.67 26.68 -60.50
N LEU A 426 -0.64 25.88 -60.80
CA LEU A 426 0.62 25.89 -60.07
C LEU A 426 1.24 27.30 -59.95
N ASP A 427 1.16 28.11 -61.01
CA ASP A 427 1.68 29.49 -61.03
C ASP A 427 0.83 30.45 -60.19
N GLU A 428 -0.48 30.22 -60.06
CA GLU A 428 -1.34 30.98 -59.16
C GLU A 428 -1.03 30.65 -57.70
N ILE A 429 -0.86 29.36 -57.37
CA ILE A 429 -0.50 28.91 -56.02
C ILE A 429 0.87 29.45 -55.61
N LYS A 430 1.87 29.43 -56.52
CA LYS A 430 3.20 30.03 -56.27
C LYS A 430 3.11 31.53 -55.99
N ARG A 431 2.32 32.27 -56.77
CA ARG A 431 2.09 33.71 -56.55
C ARG A 431 1.37 33.99 -55.23
N GLU A 432 0.36 33.20 -54.90
CA GLU A 432 -0.36 33.31 -53.63
C GLU A 432 0.57 33.07 -52.43
N LYS A 433 1.42 32.03 -52.52
CA LYS A 433 2.46 31.74 -51.54
C LYS A 433 3.43 32.92 -51.39
N GLU A 434 3.92 33.51 -52.49
CA GLU A 434 4.79 34.70 -52.44
C GLU A 434 4.12 35.89 -51.75
N VAL A 435 2.85 36.18 -52.06
CA VAL A 435 2.09 37.26 -51.43
C VAL A 435 1.89 37.01 -49.93
N MET A 436 1.57 35.78 -49.54
CA MET A 436 1.49 35.39 -48.12
C MET A 436 2.85 35.58 -47.41
N GLY A 437 3.95 35.22 -48.06
CA GLY A 437 5.32 35.40 -47.54
C GLY A 437 5.72 36.87 -47.38
N MET A 438 5.34 37.73 -48.33
CA MET A 438 5.58 39.19 -48.22
C MET A 438 4.83 39.82 -47.04
N SER A 439 3.59 39.36 -46.77
CA SER A 439 2.81 39.80 -45.61
C SER A 439 3.45 39.39 -44.28
N MET A 440 4.13 38.24 -44.23
CA MET A 440 4.89 37.81 -43.04
C MET A 440 6.12 38.68 -42.78
N ASN A 441 6.91 38.97 -43.81
CA ASN A 441 8.08 39.85 -43.67
C ASN A 441 7.69 41.24 -43.17
N LEU A 442 6.57 41.80 -43.65
CA LEU A 442 6.06 43.08 -43.16
C LEU A 442 5.65 43.05 -41.67
N LYS A 443 5.10 41.93 -41.18
CA LYS A 443 4.72 41.77 -39.76
C LYS A 443 5.95 41.55 -38.87
N ASP A 444 6.93 40.78 -39.33
CA ASP A 444 8.20 40.56 -38.61
C ASP A 444 9.07 41.82 -38.59
N ASP A 445 9.11 42.58 -39.68
CA ASP A 445 9.79 43.88 -39.75
C ASP A 445 9.09 44.90 -38.84
N ALA A 446 7.75 44.91 -38.78
CA ALA A 446 7.02 45.76 -37.83
C ALA A 446 7.23 45.36 -36.36
N ALA A 447 7.39 44.06 -36.07
CA ALA A 447 7.69 43.57 -34.73
C ALA A 447 9.15 43.85 -34.32
N LYS A 448 10.10 43.79 -35.27
CA LYS A 448 11.52 44.15 -35.06
C LYS A 448 11.74 45.67 -35.04
N SER A 449 10.94 46.46 -35.75
CA SER A 449 11.00 47.92 -35.77
C SER A 449 10.33 48.56 -34.55
N GLY A 450 10.39 47.92 -33.38
CA GLY A 450 9.91 48.45 -32.09
C GLY A 450 10.54 49.78 -31.63
N SER A 451 11.20 50.54 -32.51
CA SER A 451 11.72 51.88 -32.24
C SER A 451 10.66 52.99 -32.31
N VAL A 452 9.43 52.69 -32.76
CA VAL A 452 8.34 53.70 -32.78
C VAL A 452 7.78 53.94 -31.38
N HIS A 453 7.93 52.97 -30.46
CA HIS A 453 7.45 53.13 -29.08
C HIS A 453 8.38 53.96 -28.19
N GLU A 454 9.68 54.03 -28.50
CA GLU A 454 10.64 54.90 -27.80
C GLU A 454 10.54 56.36 -28.26
N ALA A 455 10.35 56.62 -29.56
CA ALA A 455 10.09 57.99 -30.05
C ALA A 455 8.79 58.58 -29.47
N ALA A 456 7.77 57.75 -29.23
CA ALA A 456 6.52 58.16 -28.57
C ALA A 456 6.66 58.35 -27.05
N LYS A 457 7.65 57.72 -26.41
CA LYS A 457 7.94 57.84 -24.98
C LYS A 457 8.79 59.08 -24.70
N GLU A 458 9.84 59.33 -25.49
CA GLU A 458 10.65 60.55 -25.40
C GLU A 458 9.81 61.82 -25.65
N SER A 459 8.84 61.77 -26.58
CA SER A 459 7.95 62.91 -26.84
C SER A 459 6.91 63.16 -25.74
N ARG A 460 6.56 62.12 -24.95
CA ARG A 460 5.67 62.24 -23.77
C ARG A 460 6.42 62.73 -22.53
N GLU A 461 7.65 62.28 -22.32
CA GLU A 461 8.49 62.71 -21.19
C GLU A 461 8.95 64.17 -21.36
N ALA A 462 9.27 64.62 -22.59
CA ALA A 462 9.55 66.03 -22.88
C ALA A 462 8.34 66.96 -22.67
N SER A 463 7.11 66.44 -22.82
CA SER A 463 5.88 67.21 -22.58
C SER A 463 5.49 67.27 -21.09
N ALA A 464 5.90 66.27 -20.29
CA ALA A 464 5.62 66.23 -18.85
C ALA A 464 6.55 67.14 -18.03
N GLN A 465 7.79 67.33 -18.46
CA GLN A 465 8.76 68.20 -17.77
C GLN A 465 8.51 69.71 -17.94
N LEU A 466 7.73 70.13 -18.95
CA LEU A 466 7.31 71.52 -19.13
C LEU A 466 6.03 71.87 -18.34
N GLY A 467 5.35 70.88 -17.74
CA GLY A 467 4.07 71.05 -17.04
C GLY A 467 4.14 71.17 -15.52
N SER A 468 5.30 70.95 -14.89
CA SER A 468 5.43 70.86 -13.43
C SER A 468 6.14 72.04 -12.74
N GLU A 469 6.48 73.12 -13.45
CA GLU A 469 7.12 74.33 -12.87
C GLU A 469 6.15 75.49 -12.56
N SER A 470 4.84 75.25 -12.52
CA SER A 470 3.87 76.32 -12.19
C SER A 470 2.71 75.80 -11.33
N HIS A 471 2.97 75.60 -10.04
CA HIS A 471 2.13 76.14 -8.95
C HIS A 471 2.56 75.56 -7.59
N GLY A 472 3.41 76.33 -6.89
CA GLY A 472 3.54 76.25 -5.43
C GLY A 472 2.62 77.26 -4.75
N ASP A 473 2.29 76.93 -3.50
CA ASP A 473 1.72 77.76 -2.43
C ASP A 473 0.19 77.96 -2.33
N LYS A 474 -0.43 77.14 -1.47
CA LYS A 474 -1.09 77.52 -0.19
C LYS A 474 -1.68 76.26 0.47
N ALA A 475 -1.18 75.82 1.64
CA ALA A 475 -1.74 76.06 2.99
C ALA A 475 -3.15 75.42 3.19
N VAL A 476 -3.53 74.67 4.23
CA VAL A 476 -3.05 74.44 5.61
C VAL A 476 -3.87 73.26 6.22
N GLU A 477 -3.26 72.61 7.22
CA GLU A 477 -3.73 71.72 8.30
C GLU A 477 -5.24 71.46 8.56
N ARG A 478 -5.56 70.18 8.88
CA ARG A 478 -6.21 69.68 10.13
C ARG A 478 -6.49 68.18 9.99
N GLU A 479 -5.88 67.30 10.78
CA GLU A 479 -6.20 66.89 12.17
C GLU A 479 -7.37 65.87 12.26
N GLU A 480 -7.09 64.81 13.02
CA GLU A 480 -7.83 63.56 13.21
C GLU A 480 -9.24 63.72 13.79
N LEU A 481 -10.12 62.74 13.51
CA LEU A 481 -10.98 61.98 14.45
C LEU A 481 -12.21 61.40 13.74
N GLU A 482 -12.23 60.08 13.53
CA GLU A 482 -13.20 59.08 14.04
C GLU A 482 -12.91 57.69 13.44
#